data_AF-A0A8T2HPD0-F1
#
_entry.id   AF-A0A8T2HPD0-F1
#
_cell.length_a   1.000
_cell.length_b   1.000
_cell.length_c   1.000
_cell.angle_alpha   90.00
_cell.angle_beta   90.00
_cell.angle_gamma   90.00
#
_symmetry.space_group_name_H-M   'P 1'
#
loop_
_entity.id
_entity.type
_entity.pdbx_description
1 polymer ?
#
loop_
_entity_poly.entity_id
_entity_poly.type
_entity_poly.pdbx_seq_one_letter_code
_entity_poly.pdbx_strand_id
1 'polypeptide(L)'
;MSSSRENRATRSNIDKSRIFASGANMHVYKGVYTRGERSGEECVSKVFKTGSVFENAFFAAELKVVDEARSIIETFNAQRILSNSTILVNIPEVWEFTYTKEKNLVEPFIQNFQKFNSNTGWTPRNADPWMEVMQALSHYSYHITNGRLLLCDLQGGIYQDGFILTDPVIISQERGEYGPTDLGEAGMATFFSRHKCNQFCSKRGWSRPQNVKAHFAAQQGTSMELVVPTRYTRAPLSRRQPQYNPPIQEEYSSSDSDSYY
;
A
#
# COMPACT_ATOMS: atom_id res chain seq x y z
N MET A 1 -3.85 13.21 -12.86
CA MET A 1 -2.97 12.03 -12.83
C MET A 1 -3.53 11.12 -11.76
N SER A 2 -3.76 9.84 -12.07
CA SER A 2 -4.25 8.88 -11.09
C SER A 2 -3.26 8.79 -9.92
N SER A 3 -3.75 8.71 -8.69
CA SER A 3 -2.92 8.53 -7.48
C SER A 3 -2.59 7.06 -7.23
N SER A 4 -2.36 6.29 -8.30
CA SER A 4 -2.06 4.86 -8.31
C SER A 4 -0.62 4.59 -8.77
N ARG A 5 0.00 3.57 -8.18
CA ARG A 5 1.20 2.91 -8.72
C ARG A 5 0.83 1.47 -9.08
N GLU A 6 0.55 1.26 -10.36
CA GLU A 6 0.07 -0.01 -10.89
C GLU A 6 1.19 -1.03 -11.10
N ASN A 7 0.81 -2.31 -11.10
CA ASN A 7 1.71 -3.43 -11.36
C ASN A 7 2.06 -3.52 -12.86
N ARG A 8 1.10 -3.64 -13.79
CA ARG A 8 1.33 -3.67 -15.26
C ARG A 8 2.38 -4.69 -15.77
N ALA A 9 2.83 -5.59 -14.90
CA ALA A 9 3.60 -6.76 -15.28
C ALA A 9 2.66 -7.94 -15.50
N THR A 10 3.13 -8.96 -16.21
CA THR A 10 2.34 -10.18 -16.47
C THR A 10 3.03 -11.44 -15.97
N ARG A 11 4.26 -11.32 -15.47
CA ARG A 11 5.02 -12.43 -14.87
C ARG A 11 6.10 -11.90 -13.93
N SER A 12 6.40 -12.66 -12.89
CA SER A 12 7.53 -12.43 -11.98
C SER A 12 8.18 -13.75 -11.57
N ASN A 13 9.41 -13.65 -11.09
CA ASN A 13 10.08 -14.71 -10.34
C ASN A 13 10.11 -14.30 -8.86
N ILE A 14 9.55 -15.14 -7.99
CA ILE A 14 9.43 -14.89 -6.55
C ILE A 14 10.33 -15.86 -5.79
N ASP A 15 11.21 -15.33 -4.95
CA ASP A 15 12.06 -16.13 -4.06
C ASP A 15 11.29 -16.53 -2.79
N LYS A 16 10.72 -17.74 -2.80
CA LYS A 16 10.04 -18.33 -1.63
C LYS A 16 10.99 -18.99 -0.63
N SER A 17 12.31 -19.01 -0.86
CA SER A 17 13.27 -19.64 0.06
C SER A 17 13.46 -18.82 1.34
N ARG A 18 13.15 -17.52 1.30
CA ARG A 18 13.32 -16.61 2.42
C ARG A 18 12.12 -15.69 2.57
N ILE A 19 11.50 -15.72 3.75
CA ILE A 19 10.50 -14.72 4.14
C ILE A 19 11.21 -13.37 4.27
N PHE A 20 10.79 -12.42 3.43
CA PHE A 20 11.32 -11.05 3.45
C PHE A 20 10.71 -10.23 4.59
N ALA A 21 9.41 -10.37 4.83
CA ALA A 21 8.67 -9.79 5.94
C ALA A 21 7.47 -10.66 6.30
N SER A 22 6.92 -10.49 7.50
CA SER A 22 5.72 -11.20 7.91
C SER A 22 4.77 -10.25 8.65
N GLY A 23 3.48 -10.36 8.31
CA GLY A 23 2.39 -9.75 9.08
C GLY A 23 1.69 -10.76 9.97
N ALA A 24 0.54 -10.35 10.50
CA ALA A 24 -0.36 -11.23 11.24
C ALA A 24 -0.79 -12.43 10.38
N ASN A 25 -1.29 -12.15 9.17
CA ASN A 25 -1.96 -13.14 8.31
C ASN A 25 -1.18 -13.53 7.05
N MET A 26 -0.10 -12.82 6.72
CA MET A 26 0.61 -13.01 5.46
C MET A 26 2.13 -13.11 5.65
N HIS A 27 2.76 -13.87 4.77
CA HIS A 27 4.19 -13.82 4.50
C HIS A 27 4.46 -13.03 3.23
N VAL A 28 5.56 -12.26 3.23
CA VAL A 28 6.03 -11.51 2.07
C VAL A 28 7.29 -12.15 1.55
N TYR A 29 7.31 -12.32 0.24
CA TYR A 29 8.47 -12.78 -0.49
C TYR A 29 8.91 -11.70 -1.48
N LYS A 30 10.21 -11.57 -1.68
CA LYS A 30 10.76 -10.67 -2.70
C LYS A 30 10.80 -11.38 -4.05
N GLY A 31 10.73 -10.58 -5.10
CA GLY A 31 10.88 -11.08 -6.47
C GLY A 31 11.26 -9.98 -7.44
N VAL A 32 11.30 -10.36 -8.71
CA VAL A 32 11.57 -9.46 -9.84
C VAL A 32 10.55 -9.75 -10.92
N TYR A 33 9.94 -8.71 -11.49
CA TYR A 33 9.08 -8.84 -12.66
C TYR A 33 9.91 -9.28 -13.87
N THR A 34 9.40 -10.23 -14.66
CA THR A 34 10.10 -10.80 -15.82
C THR A 34 9.42 -10.51 -17.15
N ARG A 35 8.17 -10.00 -17.15
CA ARG A 35 7.41 -9.62 -18.35
C ARG A 35 6.44 -8.47 -18.06
N GLY A 36 6.16 -7.65 -19.07
CA GLY A 36 5.28 -6.47 -18.99
C GLY A 36 6.06 -5.17 -18.74
N GLU A 37 5.35 -4.08 -18.48
CA GLU A 37 5.93 -2.72 -18.43
C GLU A 37 7.00 -2.55 -17.34
N ARG A 38 6.90 -3.33 -16.24
CA ARG A 38 7.85 -3.26 -15.11
C ARG A 38 8.94 -4.34 -15.16
N SER A 39 9.16 -4.99 -16.29
CA SER A 39 10.19 -6.05 -16.40
C SER A 39 11.55 -5.57 -15.89
N GLY A 40 12.20 -6.37 -15.05
CA GLY A 40 13.45 -6.05 -14.38
C GLY A 40 13.31 -5.27 -13.07
N GLU A 41 12.12 -4.75 -12.72
CA GLU A 41 11.89 -4.10 -11.44
C GLU A 41 11.61 -5.10 -10.31
N GLU A 42 12.05 -4.76 -9.09
CA GLU A 42 11.72 -5.50 -7.87
C GLU A 42 10.21 -5.45 -7.57
N CYS A 43 9.67 -6.57 -7.11
CA CYS A 43 8.30 -6.72 -6.63
C CYS A 43 8.24 -7.50 -5.32
N VAL A 44 7.07 -7.51 -4.70
CA VAL A 44 6.78 -8.39 -3.57
C VAL A 44 5.55 -9.22 -3.85
N SER A 45 5.55 -10.45 -3.33
CA SER A 45 4.40 -11.36 -3.34
C SER A 45 3.96 -11.61 -1.91
N LYS A 46 2.70 -11.29 -1.60
CA LYS A 46 2.07 -11.48 -0.29
C LYS A 46 1.18 -12.71 -0.34
N VAL A 47 1.51 -13.69 0.50
CA VAL A 47 0.88 -15.00 0.52
C VAL A 47 0.26 -15.20 1.89
N PHE A 48 -0.98 -15.69 1.95
CA PHE A 48 -1.62 -16.01 3.22
C PHE A 48 -0.89 -17.14 3.94
N LYS A 49 -0.86 -17.06 5.27
CA LYS A 49 -0.41 -18.18 6.09
C LYS A 49 -1.42 -19.33 5.97
N THR A 50 -0.91 -20.55 5.89
CA THR A 50 -1.69 -21.78 5.70
C THR A 50 -2.83 -21.89 6.73
N GLY A 51 -4.02 -22.31 6.29
CA GLY A 51 -5.23 -22.44 7.13
C GLY A 51 -6.26 -21.31 6.98
N SER A 52 -6.05 -20.39 6.03
CA SER A 52 -6.95 -19.27 5.75
C SER A 52 -8.09 -19.71 4.81
N VAL A 53 -9.22 -20.16 5.35
CA VAL A 53 -10.34 -20.77 4.57
C VAL A 53 -11.08 -19.76 3.65
N PHE A 54 -10.77 -18.46 3.72
CA PHE A 54 -11.53 -17.39 3.06
C PHE A 54 -10.73 -16.54 2.06
N GLU A 55 -9.64 -17.06 1.47
CA GLU A 55 -8.68 -16.30 0.63
C GLU A 55 -9.34 -15.39 -0.41
N ASN A 56 -10.32 -15.89 -1.17
CA ASN A 56 -10.99 -15.09 -2.21
C ASN A 56 -11.76 -13.88 -1.64
N ALA A 57 -12.48 -14.08 -0.53
CA ALA A 57 -13.21 -12.99 0.12
C ALA A 57 -12.25 -11.96 0.72
N PHE A 58 -11.10 -12.42 1.24
CA PHE A 58 -10.05 -11.52 1.70
C PHE A 58 -9.44 -10.70 0.59
N PHE A 59 -9.07 -11.30 -0.55
CA PHE A 59 -8.53 -10.54 -1.68
C PHE A 59 -9.54 -9.50 -2.20
N ALA A 60 -10.82 -9.87 -2.30
CA ALA A 60 -11.86 -8.92 -2.70
C ALA A 60 -12.00 -7.76 -1.70
N ALA A 61 -11.97 -8.05 -0.40
CA ALA A 61 -12.02 -7.03 0.64
C ALA A 61 -10.79 -6.11 0.60
N GLU A 62 -9.59 -6.66 0.42
CA GLU A 62 -8.35 -5.90 0.30
C GLU A 62 -8.39 -4.96 -0.92
N LEU A 63 -8.82 -5.48 -2.08
CA LEU A 63 -8.95 -4.65 -3.28
C LEU A 63 -10.00 -3.54 -3.13
N LYS A 64 -11.12 -3.81 -2.43
CA LYS A 64 -12.11 -2.78 -2.06
C LYS A 64 -11.48 -1.68 -1.20
N VAL A 65 -10.69 -2.07 -0.19
CA VAL A 65 -9.98 -1.15 0.70
C VAL A 65 -8.97 -0.29 -0.06
N VAL A 66 -8.20 -0.89 -0.96
CA VAL A 66 -7.21 -0.16 -1.79
C VAL A 66 -7.90 0.82 -2.73
N ASP A 67 -9.02 0.46 -3.35
CA ASP A 67 -9.74 1.37 -4.26
C ASP A 67 -10.32 2.59 -3.52
N GLU A 68 -10.90 2.38 -2.33
CA GLU A 68 -11.40 3.47 -1.50
C GLU A 68 -10.24 4.38 -1.03
N ALA A 69 -9.12 3.80 -0.60
CA ALA A 69 -7.92 4.54 -0.24
C ALA A 69 -7.39 5.37 -1.42
N ARG A 70 -7.35 4.80 -2.63
CA ARG A 70 -6.94 5.50 -3.85
C ARG A 70 -7.82 6.73 -4.12
N SER A 71 -9.15 6.58 -4.01
CA SER A 71 -10.10 7.68 -4.19
C SER A 71 -9.87 8.84 -3.19
N ILE A 72 -9.68 8.50 -1.92
CA ILE A 72 -9.35 9.47 -0.85
C ILE A 72 -8.01 10.17 -1.13
N ILE A 73 -6.97 9.42 -1.52
CA ILE A 73 -5.65 9.97 -1.81
C ILE A 73 -5.70 10.90 -3.03
N GLU A 74 -6.45 10.52 -4.06
CA GLU A 74 -6.62 11.32 -5.27
C GLU A 74 -7.26 12.68 -4.96
N THR A 75 -8.31 12.70 -4.15
CA THR A 75 -8.94 13.95 -3.71
C THR A 75 -8.02 14.76 -2.78
N PHE A 76 -7.25 14.12 -1.90
CA PHE A 76 -6.27 14.79 -1.05
C PHE A 76 -5.16 15.48 -1.87
N ASN A 77 -4.58 14.77 -2.85
CA ASN A 77 -3.59 15.33 -3.75
C ASN A 77 -4.14 16.51 -4.56
N ALA A 78 -5.41 16.43 -4.97
CA ALA A 78 -6.10 17.51 -5.68
C ALA A 78 -6.27 18.79 -4.84
N GLN A 79 -6.26 18.69 -3.50
CA GLN A 79 -6.26 19.87 -2.60
C GLN A 79 -4.95 20.67 -2.64
N ARG A 80 -3.89 20.14 -3.28
CA ARG A 80 -2.56 20.78 -3.37
C ARG A 80 -2.02 21.20 -2.00
N ILE A 81 -2.30 20.40 -0.97
CA ILE A 81 -1.79 20.59 0.40
C ILE A 81 -0.27 20.51 0.40
N LEU A 82 0.28 19.61 -0.42
CA LEU A 82 1.71 19.45 -0.65
C LEU A 82 2.07 20.15 -1.97
N SER A 83 2.98 21.11 -1.92
CA SER A 83 3.32 21.91 -3.12
C SER A 83 4.14 21.13 -4.15
N ASN A 84 5.08 20.29 -3.70
CA ASN A 84 6.05 19.58 -4.55
C ASN A 84 6.10 18.07 -4.27
N SER A 85 5.03 17.51 -3.72
CA SER A 85 4.99 16.10 -3.36
C SER A 85 3.63 15.48 -3.65
N THR A 86 3.61 14.22 -4.08
CA THR A 86 2.38 13.48 -4.36
C THR A 86 2.35 12.21 -3.51
N ILE A 87 1.17 11.82 -3.06
CA ILE A 87 0.96 10.53 -2.41
C ILE A 87 0.41 9.55 -3.45
N LEU A 88 1.06 8.41 -3.64
CA LEU A 88 0.56 7.31 -4.46
C LEU A 88 0.22 6.13 -3.56
N VAL A 89 -0.68 5.27 -4.01
CA VAL A 89 -0.91 3.95 -3.41
C VAL A 89 -0.58 2.86 -4.43
N ASN A 90 0.14 1.83 -4.00
CA ASN A 90 0.32 0.63 -4.81
C ASN A 90 -1.05 -0.04 -5.06
N ILE A 91 -1.27 -0.47 -6.29
CA ILE A 91 -2.44 -1.29 -6.64
C ILE A 91 -1.95 -2.73 -6.78
N PRO A 92 -2.24 -3.61 -5.80
CA PRO A 92 -1.86 -5.01 -5.89
C PRO A 92 -2.79 -5.74 -6.87
N GLU A 93 -2.27 -6.81 -7.46
CA GLU A 93 -3.04 -7.71 -8.31
C GLU A 93 -3.02 -9.13 -7.74
N VAL A 94 -4.13 -9.84 -7.86
CA VAL A 94 -4.22 -11.26 -7.46
C VAL A 94 -3.61 -12.12 -8.54
N TRP A 95 -2.48 -12.76 -8.25
CA TRP A 95 -1.78 -13.68 -9.13
C TRP A 95 -1.81 -15.10 -8.57
N GLU A 96 -1.47 -16.08 -9.41
CA GLU A 96 -1.42 -17.49 -9.06
C GLU A 96 -0.03 -18.05 -9.36
N PHE A 97 0.56 -18.78 -8.41
CA PHE A 97 1.79 -19.52 -8.66
C PHE A 97 1.57 -20.65 -9.67
N THR A 98 2.41 -20.72 -10.70
CA THR A 98 2.23 -21.67 -11.83
C THR A 98 2.11 -23.13 -11.37
N TYR A 99 2.96 -23.54 -10.41
CA TYR A 99 3.06 -24.93 -9.97
C TYR A 99 2.17 -25.26 -8.77
N THR A 100 2.20 -24.43 -7.72
CA THR A 100 1.46 -24.73 -6.48
C THR A 100 -0.01 -24.31 -6.53
N LYS A 101 -0.41 -23.49 -7.52
CA LYS A 101 -1.76 -22.92 -7.65
C LYS A 101 -2.19 -22.04 -6.48
N GLU A 102 -1.27 -21.72 -5.59
CA GLU A 102 -1.49 -20.81 -4.46
C GLU A 102 -1.63 -19.38 -4.98
N LYS A 103 -2.67 -18.68 -4.51
CA LYS A 103 -2.93 -17.29 -4.85
C LYS A 103 -2.12 -16.35 -3.97
N ASN A 104 -1.76 -15.21 -4.53
CA ASN A 104 -0.99 -14.19 -3.84
C ASN A 104 -1.30 -12.79 -4.38
N LEU A 105 -1.04 -11.77 -3.58
CA LEU A 105 -1.08 -10.37 -4.02
C LEU A 105 0.32 -9.95 -4.46
N VAL A 106 0.45 -9.50 -5.70
CA VAL A 106 1.71 -8.98 -6.26
C VAL A 106 1.61 -7.48 -6.46
N GLU A 107 2.61 -6.77 -5.94
CA GLU A 107 2.72 -5.33 -6.10
C GLU A 107 4.18 -4.86 -6.26
N PRO A 108 4.40 -3.64 -6.81
CA PRO A 108 5.74 -3.09 -6.95
C PRO A 108 6.44 -2.92 -5.60
N PHE A 109 7.72 -3.30 -5.53
CA PHE A 109 8.47 -3.16 -4.28
C PHE A 109 8.61 -1.69 -3.86
N ILE A 110 8.50 -1.46 -2.55
CA ILE A 110 8.66 -0.17 -1.90
C ILE A 110 9.96 -0.19 -1.11
N GLN A 111 10.81 0.82 -1.32
CA GLN A 111 12.06 0.98 -0.59
C GLN A 111 11.84 1.87 0.64
N ASN A 112 12.63 1.63 1.70
CA ASN A 112 12.57 2.33 2.99
C ASN A 112 11.18 2.39 3.58
N PHE A 113 10.59 1.21 3.70
CA PHE A 113 9.29 1.05 4.28
C PHE A 113 9.26 1.56 5.73
N GLN A 114 8.22 2.32 6.05
CA GLN A 114 7.94 2.82 7.37
C GLN A 114 6.43 2.77 7.63
N LYS A 115 6.07 2.49 8.89
CA LYS A 115 4.70 2.65 9.37
C LYS A 115 4.52 4.03 9.97
N PHE A 116 3.51 4.75 9.50
CA PHE A 116 3.24 6.15 9.85
C PHE A 116 2.18 6.29 10.93
N ASN A 117 1.16 5.43 10.90
CA ASN A 117 0.18 5.30 11.97
C ASN A 117 -0.40 3.88 12.02
N SER A 118 -1.32 3.63 12.97
CA SER A 118 -2.09 2.39 13.00
C SER A 118 -3.60 2.61 13.12
N ASN A 119 -4.36 1.55 12.86
CA ASN A 119 -5.82 1.51 13.08
C ASN A 119 -6.22 1.61 14.56
N THR A 120 -5.28 1.44 15.49
CA THR A 120 -5.46 1.73 16.92
C THR A 120 -4.88 3.09 17.32
N GLY A 121 -4.56 3.98 16.37
CA GLY A 121 -4.08 5.32 16.64
C GLY A 121 -2.66 5.40 17.22
N TRP A 122 -1.83 4.36 17.01
CA TRP A 122 -0.40 4.45 17.29
C TRP A 122 0.27 5.40 16.29
N THR A 123 1.28 6.13 16.75
CA THR A 123 2.18 6.95 15.93
C THR A 123 3.60 6.86 16.48
N PRO A 124 4.65 6.99 15.64
CA PRO A 124 6.03 7.06 16.12
C PRO A 124 6.24 8.31 16.97
N ARG A 125 7.14 8.23 17.97
CA ARG A 125 7.39 9.34 18.92
C ARG A 125 8.04 10.57 18.30
N ASN A 126 8.72 10.41 17.16
CA ASN A 126 9.44 11.50 16.50
C ASN A 126 8.52 12.19 15.49
N ALA A 127 8.26 13.48 15.70
CA ALA A 127 7.45 14.31 14.82
C ALA A 127 8.28 14.75 13.59
N ASP A 128 8.44 13.84 12.64
CA ASP A 128 8.92 14.17 11.30
C ASP A 128 7.76 14.85 10.52
N PRO A 129 7.98 15.96 9.80
CA PRO A 129 6.98 16.58 8.93
C PRO A 129 6.22 15.60 8.03
N TRP A 130 6.87 14.52 7.58
CA TRP A 130 6.22 13.49 6.78
C TRP A 130 5.15 12.71 7.55
N MET A 131 5.33 12.51 8.87
CA MET A 131 4.30 11.89 9.72
C MET A 131 3.10 12.81 9.88
N GLU A 132 3.33 14.13 9.97
CA GLU A 132 2.26 15.10 10.03
C GLU A 132 1.37 15.07 8.78
N VAL A 133 1.98 14.91 7.60
CA VAL A 133 1.24 14.72 6.35
C VAL A 133 0.36 13.48 6.41
N MET A 134 0.88 12.35 6.89
CA MET A 134 0.12 11.09 7.00
C MET A 134 -1.01 11.19 8.03
N GLN A 135 -0.77 11.87 9.16
CA GLN A 135 -1.83 12.20 10.11
C GLN A 135 -2.91 13.08 9.50
N ALA A 136 -2.53 14.03 8.65
CA ALA A 136 -3.46 14.90 7.95
C ALA A 136 -4.26 14.17 6.88
N LEU A 137 -3.66 13.22 6.15
CA LEU A 137 -4.37 12.36 5.20
C LEU A 137 -5.46 11.53 5.90
N SER A 138 -5.15 10.93 7.05
CA SER A 138 -6.14 10.22 7.86
C SER A 138 -7.25 11.14 8.38
N HIS A 139 -6.94 12.36 8.85
CA HIS A 139 -7.98 13.31 9.24
C HIS A 139 -8.84 13.74 8.04
N TYR A 140 -8.20 14.03 6.90
CA TYR A 140 -8.89 14.43 5.67
C TYR A 140 -9.90 13.38 5.21
N SER A 141 -9.56 12.08 5.28
CA SER A 141 -10.48 11.03 4.85
C SER A 141 -11.79 11.07 5.62
N TYR A 142 -11.72 11.31 6.94
CA TYR A 142 -12.91 11.48 7.78
C TYR A 142 -13.70 12.71 7.36
N HIS A 143 -13.01 13.81 7.08
CA HIS A 143 -13.66 15.03 6.65
C HIS A 143 -14.38 14.89 5.31
N ILE A 144 -13.68 14.44 4.27
CA ILE A 144 -14.20 14.38 2.90
C ILE A 144 -15.33 13.36 2.75
N THR A 145 -15.36 12.34 3.62
CA THR A 145 -16.42 11.33 3.62
C THR A 145 -17.59 11.68 4.53
N ASN A 146 -17.62 12.88 5.12
CA ASN A 146 -18.60 13.35 6.10
C ASN A 146 -18.70 12.45 7.34
N GLY A 147 -17.55 11.99 7.83
CA GLY A 147 -17.42 11.15 9.01
C GLY A 147 -17.73 9.67 8.79
N ARG A 148 -17.94 9.25 7.54
CA ARG A 148 -18.28 7.85 7.21
C ARG A 148 -17.08 6.92 7.22
N LEU A 149 -15.89 7.40 6.82
CA LEU A 149 -14.70 6.56 6.65
C LEU A 149 -13.44 7.22 7.22
N LEU A 150 -12.55 6.42 7.76
CA LEU A 150 -11.23 6.81 8.24
C LEU A 150 -10.17 5.92 7.61
N LEU A 151 -9.32 6.51 6.78
CA LEU A 151 -8.13 5.89 6.21
C LEU A 151 -6.99 5.93 7.24
N CYS A 152 -6.48 4.78 7.64
CA CYS A 152 -5.43 4.65 8.64
C CYS A 152 -4.55 3.42 8.34
N ASP A 153 -3.75 3.01 9.32
CA ASP A 153 -2.68 2.01 9.15
C ASP A 153 -1.72 2.37 8.01
N LEU A 154 -1.48 3.67 7.83
CA LEU A 154 -0.69 4.21 6.74
C LEU A 154 0.75 3.74 6.87
N GLN A 155 1.24 3.12 5.80
CA GLN A 155 2.58 2.56 5.74
C GLN A 155 3.08 2.54 4.30
N GLY A 156 4.40 2.63 4.13
CA GLY A 156 5.02 2.65 2.81
C GLY A 156 6.35 3.39 2.80
N GLY A 157 6.75 3.88 1.63
CA GLY A 157 8.06 4.47 1.39
C GLY A 157 8.02 5.98 1.24
N ILE A 158 9.04 6.64 1.76
CA ILE A 158 9.28 8.08 1.58
C ILE A 158 10.34 8.27 0.50
N TYR A 159 10.02 9.12 -0.47
CA TYR A 159 10.85 9.46 -1.63
C TYR A 159 11.03 10.97 -1.72
N GLN A 160 11.97 11.42 -2.56
CA GLN A 160 12.34 12.85 -2.64
C GLN A 160 11.16 13.77 -2.99
N ASP A 161 10.26 13.31 -3.86
CA ASP A 161 9.14 14.03 -4.45
C ASP A 161 7.78 13.40 -4.09
N GLY A 162 7.71 12.58 -3.03
CA GLY A 162 6.45 12.08 -2.52
C GLY A 162 6.50 10.75 -1.75
N PHE A 163 5.36 10.07 -1.76
CA PHE A 163 5.11 8.87 -0.97
C PHE A 163 4.51 7.76 -1.82
N ILE A 164 4.81 6.52 -1.46
CA ILE A 164 4.09 5.35 -1.96
C ILE A 164 3.58 4.58 -0.75
N LEU A 165 2.27 4.44 -0.66
CA LEU A 165 1.57 3.69 0.37
C LEU A 165 1.19 2.29 -0.12
N THR A 166 1.00 1.36 0.80
CA THR A 166 0.44 0.02 0.54
C THR A 166 -0.29 -0.47 1.81
N ASP A 167 -1.09 -1.53 1.66
CA ASP A 167 -1.87 -2.16 2.72
C ASP A 167 -2.60 -1.14 3.63
N PRO A 168 -3.42 -0.23 3.04
CA PRO A 168 -4.18 0.72 3.85
C PRO A 168 -5.26 0.00 4.65
N VAL A 169 -5.75 0.65 5.71
CA VAL A 169 -6.97 0.22 6.41
C VAL A 169 -8.03 1.30 6.30
N ILE A 170 -9.25 0.90 5.95
CA ILE A 170 -10.45 1.72 6.09
C ILE A 170 -11.20 1.28 7.34
N ILE A 171 -11.45 2.23 8.24
CA ILE A 171 -12.42 2.08 9.32
C ILE A 171 -13.68 2.79 8.87
N SER A 172 -14.84 2.12 8.93
CA SER A 172 -16.13 2.73 8.58
C SER A 172 -16.99 2.99 9.82
N GLN A 173 -18.15 3.63 9.65
CA GLN A 173 -19.15 3.73 10.72
C GLN A 173 -19.70 2.34 11.08
N GLU A 174 -19.97 1.52 10.06
CA GLU A 174 -20.48 0.15 10.23
C GLU A 174 -19.34 -0.86 10.34
N ARG A 175 -18.99 -1.22 11.57
CA ARG A 175 -17.87 -2.12 11.86
C ARG A 175 -17.86 -3.38 10.99
N GLY A 176 -16.77 -3.58 10.26
CA GLY A 176 -16.46 -4.80 9.52
C GLY A 176 -16.80 -4.72 8.04
N GLU A 177 -17.33 -3.60 7.55
CA GLU A 177 -17.64 -3.37 6.14
C GLU A 177 -16.39 -3.43 5.23
N TYR A 178 -15.22 -3.15 5.82
CA TYR A 178 -13.91 -3.18 5.17
C TYR A 178 -12.99 -4.26 5.75
N GLY A 179 -13.57 -5.31 6.34
CA GLY A 179 -12.84 -6.47 6.85
C GLY A 179 -12.43 -6.38 8.32
N PRO A 180 -11.62 -7.33 8.83
CA PRO A 180 -11.39 -7.49 10.27
C PRO A 180 -10.66 -6.34 10.96
N THR A 181 -9.92 -5.53 10.19
CA THR A 181 -9.17 -4.36 10.69
C THR A 181 -10.04 -3.11 10.83
N ASP A 182 -11.28 -3.16 10.34
CA ASP A 182 -12.29 -2.13 10.53
C ASP A 182 -12.86 -2.21 11.95
N LEU A 183 -12.47 -1.25 12.78
CA LEU A 183 -12.82 -1.18 14.20
C LEU A 183 -14.10 -0.36 14.46
N GLY A 184 -14.82 0.05 13.41
CA GLY A 184 -16.03 0.87 13.51
C GLY A 184 -15.80 2.25 14.14
N GLU A 185 -16.88 2.87 14.62
CA GLU A 185 -16.84 4.16 15.32
C GLU A 185 -15.88 4.18 16.52
N ALA A 186 -15.72 3.06 17.23
CA ALA A 186 -14.77 2.95 18.34
C ALA A 186 -13.32 3.13 17.86
N GLY A 187 -12.99 2.63 16.66
CA GLY A 187 -11.72 2.83 15.98
C GLY A 187 -11.49 4.30 15.61
N MET A 188 -12.50 4.92 15.01
CA MET A 188 -12.47 6.36 14.68
C MET A 188 -12.28 7.22 15.92
N ALA A 189 -13.08 7.01 16.97
CA ALA A 189 -12.97 7.73 18.23
C ALA A 189 -11.58 7.53 18.86
N THR A 190 -11.04 6.32 18.78
CA THR A 190 -9.70 6.00 19.26
C THR A 190 -8.62 6.79 18.51
N PHE A 191 -8.66 6.81 17.18
CA PHE A 191 -7.74 7.60 16.37
C PHE A 191 -7.82 9.09 16.73
N PHE A 192 -9.03 9.67 16.76
CA PHE A 192 -9.23 11.09 17.03
C PHE A 192 -8.93 11.51 18.47
N SER A 193 -9.03 10.60 19.45
CA SER A 193 -8.62 10.86 20.84
C SER A 193 -7.10 11.08 20.96
N ARG A 194 -6.32 10.59 19.98
CA ARG A 194 -4.86 10.68 19.93
C ARG A 194 -4.37 11.68 18.89
N HIS A 195 -5.18 11.93 17.86
CA HIS A 195 -4.84 12.86 16.79
C HIS A 195 -4.76 14.30 17.29
N LYS A 196 -3.64 14.95 16.98
CA LYS A 196 -3.45 16.39 17.16
C LYS A 196 -3.35 17.02 15.78
N CYS A 197 -4.29 17.93 15.47
CA CYS A 197 -4.23 18.69 14.21
C CYS A 197 -2.87 19.40 14.11
N ASN A 198 -2.23 19.28 12.97
CA ASN A 198 -0.95 19.92 12.67
C ASN A 198 -1.14 21.02 11.62
N GLN A 199 -0.04 21.54 11.07
CA GLN A 199 -0.05 22.60 10.06
C GLN A 199 -0.86 22.26 8.79
N PHE A 200 -1.00 20.98 8.45
CA PHE A 200 -1.74 20.53 7.27
C PHE A 200 -3.26 20.43 7.51
N CYS A 201 -3.72 20.21 8.75
CA CYS A 201 -5.15 20.13 9.10
C CYS A 201 -5.70 21.45 9.66
N SER A 202 -4.95 22.10 10.56
CA SER A 202 -5.45 23.12 11.49
C SER A 202 -6.10 24.34 10.82
N LYS A 203 -5.59 24.76 9.67
CA LYS A 203 -6.09 25.95 8.95
C LYS A 203 -7.25 25.67 7.99
N ARG A 204 -7.74 24.43 7.91
CA ARG A 204 -8.68 23.99 6.86
C ARG A 204 -10.11 23.77 7.36
N GLY A 205 -10.36 23.86 8.67
CA GLY A 205 -11.71 23.68 9.23
C GLY A 205 -12.27 22.27 9.03
N TRP A 206 -11.42 21.26 8.87
CA TRP A 206 -11.86 19.88 8.68
C TRP A 206 -12.64 19.35 9.87
N SER A 207 -13.76 18.70 9.57
CA SER A 207 -14.63 18.07 10.57
C SER A 207 -13.89 16.97 11.31
N ARG A 208 -14.27 16.77 12.57
CA ARG A 208 -13.78 15.69 13.43
C ARG A 208 -14.86 15.36 14.47
N PRO A 209 -14.88 14.14 15.02
CA PRO A 209 -15.84 13.79 16.06
C PRO A 209 -15.58 14.58 17.35
N GLN A 210 -16.65 14.91 18.08
CA GLN A 210 -16.57 15.61 19.37
C GLN A 210 -16.48 14.60 20.52
N ASN A 211 -15.92 15.02 21.66
CA ASN A 211 -15.90 14.26 22.93
C ASN A 211 -15.41 12.81 22.79
N VAL A 212 -14.38 12.60 21.97
CA VAL A 212 -13.81 11.28 21.70
C VAL A 212 -13.03 10.73 22.88
N LYS A 213 -13.11 9.40 23.07
CA LYS A 213 -12.31 8.63 24.03
C LYS A 213 -11.62 7.46 23.34
N ALA A 214 -10.48 7.05 23.88
CA ALA A 214 -9.78 5.86 23.40
C ALA A 214 -10.49 4.58 23.87
N HIS A 215 -10.73 3.66 22.93
CA HIS A 215 -11.31 2.33 23.20
C HIS A 215 -10.28 1.20 23.08
N PHE A 216 -9.23 1.41 22.29
CA PHE A 216 -8.16 0.43 22.07
C PHE A 216 -6.82 0.99 22.56
N ALA A 217 -5.94 0.14 23.08
CA ALA A 217 -4.55 0.51 23.36
C ALA A 217 -3.82 0.82 22.05
N ALA A 218 -2.96 1.84 22.04
CA ALA A 218 -2.15 2.15 20.87
C ALA A 218 -1.14 1.01 20.63
N GLN A 219 -1.26 0.35 19.48
CA GLN A 219 -0.38 -0.72 19.06
C GLN A 219 0.16 -0.42 17.66
N GLN A 220 1.45 -0.66 17.47
CA GLN A 220 2.08 -0.51 16.16
C GLN A 220 1.61 -1.59 15.18
N GLY A 221 1.44 -2.83 15.65
CA GLY A 221 1.12 -3.97 14.81
C GLY A 221 -0.38 -4.16 14.59
N THR A 222 -0.84 -3.99 13.35
CA THR A 222 -1.64 -5.00 12.62
C THR A 222 -1.03 -5.38 11.25
N SER A 223 0.12 -4.79 10.89
CA SER A 223 0.77 -4.89 9.57
C SER A 223 2.26 -5.21 9.66
N MET A 224 2.85 -5.64 8.54
CA MET A 224 4.06 -6.46 8.45
C MET A 224 5.32 -5.82 9.06
N GLU A 225 6.02 -6.56 9.93
CA GLU A 225 7.29 -6.10 10.50
C GLU A 225 8.41 -6.35 9.49
N LEU A 226 9.00 -5.27 8.99
CA LEU A 226 10.18 -5.30 8.11
C LEU A 226 11.46 -5.17 8.92
N VAL A 227 12.37 -6.14 8.76
CA VAL A 227 13.72 -6.10 9.34
C VAL A 227 14.66 -5.45 8.31
N VAL A 228 14.55 -4.14 8.08
CA VAL A 228 15.48 -3.42 7.19
C VAL A 228 15.78 -2.01 7.75
N PRO A 229 17.03 -1.51 7.67
CA PRO A 229 17.38 -0.18 8.17
C PRO A 229 16.58 0.94 7.48
N THR A 230 15.97 1.79 8.30
CA THR A 230 15.20 2.97 7.91
C THR A 230 16.13 4.14 7.61
N ARG A 231 16.40 4.43 6.33
CA ARG A 231 16.97 5.72 5.91
C ARG A 231 16.24 6.25 4.68
N TYR A 232 16.01 7.56 4.63
CA TYR A 232 15.32 8.22 3.51
C TYR A 232 16.01 7.94 2.16
N THR A 233 15.22 7.63 1.13
CA THR A 233 15.75 7.51 -0.24
C THR A 233 15.87 8.89 -0.88
N ARG A 234 17.04 9.17 -1.46
CA ARG A 234 17.28 10.37 -2.28
C ARG A 234 16.84 10.19 -3.75
N ALA A 235 16.31 9.03 -4.11
CA ALA A 235 15.79 8.78 -5.45
C ALA A 235 14.39 9.39 -5.60
N PRO A 236 14.12 10.04 -6.73
CA PRO A 236 12.79 10.58 -7.01
C PRO A 236 11.84 9.46 -7.47
N LEU A 237 10.57 9.56 -7.08
CA LEU A 237 9.43 8.79 -7.61
C LEU A 237 9.35 8.88 -9.13
N SER A 238 9.65 10.05 -9.69
CA SER A 238 9.61 10.31 -11.13
C SER A 238 10.61 9.47 -11.95
N ARG A 239 11.59 8.80 -11.32
CA ARG A 239 12.57 7.96 -12.02
C ARG A 239 12.28 6.47 -11.86
N ARG A 240 11.11 6.02 -12.34
CA ARG A 240 10.80 4.65 -12.79
C ARG A 240 9.67 4.63 -13.83
N GLN A 241 9.78 5.47 -14.86
CA GLN A 241 9.17 5.17 -16.16
C GLN A 241 10.25 4.51 -17.02
N PRO A 242 10.04 3.31 -17.56
CA PRO A 242 11.02 2.66 -18.41
C PRO A 242 11.33 3.55 -19.62
N GLN A 243 12.61 3.80 -19.89
CA GLN A 243 13.02 3.99 -21.27
C GLN A 243 12.72 2.68 -21.98
N TYR A 244 11.75 2.73 -22.90
CA TYR A 244 11.47 1.65 -23.82
C TYR A 244 12.73 1.36 -24.63
N ASN A 245 13.44 0.28 -24.29
CA ASN A 245 14.40 -0.34 -25.19
C ASN A 245 13.66 -1.48 -25.90
N PRO A 246 13.44 -1.39 -27.22
CA PRO A 246 12.83 -2.50 -27.94
C PRO A 246 13.72 -3.74 -27.82
N PRO A 247 13.14 -4.94 -27.66
CA PRO A 247 13.92 -6.17 -27.65
C PRO A 247 14.65 -6.32 -28.98
N ILE A 248 15.93 -6.67 -28.90
CA ILE A 248 16.69 -7.16 -30.05
C ILE A 248 15.94 -8.38 -30.58
N GLN A 249 15.45 -8.29 -31.81
CA GLN A 249 14.84 -9.42 -32.50
C GLN A 249 15.93 -10.46 -32.71
N GLU A 250 15.89 -11.57 -31.96
CA GLU A 250 16.59 -12.78 -32.37
C GLU A 250 15.84 -13.32 -33.59
N GLU A 251 16.39 -13.07 -34.79
CA GLU A 251 16.00 -13.75 -36.02
C GLU A 251 16.33 -15.25 -35.87
N TYR A 252 15.32 -16.09 -35.73
CA TYR A 252 15.48 -17.52 -35.97
C TYR A 252 15.33 -17.77 -37.48
N SER A 253 16.45 -18.00 -38.15
CA SER A 253 16.47 -18.57 -39.50
C SER A 253 16.06 -20.04 -39.42
N SER A 254 14.90 -20.37 -39.95
CA SER A 254 14.52 -21.73 -40.32
C SER A 254 15.36 -22.13 -41.53
N SER A 255 16.36 -23.00 -41.33
CA SER A 255 17.03 -23.71 -42.42
C SER A 255 16.78 -25.21 -42.30
N ASP A 256 16.33 -25.74 -43.43
CA ASP A 256 16.50 -27.10 -43.93
C ASP A 256 15.47 -28.16 -43.49
N SER A 257 14.47 -28.24 -44.36
CA SER A 257 13.94 -29.48 -44.93
C SER A 257 15.02 -30.56 -45.11
N ASP A 258 14.77 -31.73 -44.53
CA ASP A 258 15.33 -32.99 -45.03
C ASP A 258 14.19 -33.99 -45.22
N SER A 259 13.91 -34.22 -46.50
CA SER A 259 13.21 -35.37 -47.05
C SER A 259 14.06 -36.62 -46.89
N TYR A 260 13.49 -37.73 -46.42
CA TYR A 260 13.90 -39.06 -46.89
C TYR A 260 12.67 -39.98 -46.99
N TYR A 261 12.72 -40.77 -48.06
CA TYR A 261 11.74 -41.71 -48.63
C TYR A 261 11.03 -42.65 -47.65
#